data_AF-Q4S3P3-F1
#
_entry.id   AF-Q4S3P3-F1
#
_cell.length_a   1.000
_cell.length_b   1.000
_cell.length_c   1.000
_cell.angle_alpha   90.00
_cell.angle_beta   90.00
_cell.angle_gamma   90.00
#
_symmetry.space_group_name_H-M   'P 1'
#
loop_
_entity.id
_entity.type
_entity.pdbx_description
1 polymer ?
#
loop_
_entity_poly.entity_id
_entity_poly.type
_entity_poly.pdbx_seq_one_letter_code
_entity_poly.pdbx_strand_id
1 'polypeptide(L)' 'FVLLQFLRVDQDKECNVECSGTPRKPLCASDGRTFTSRCEFLRAKCRDPQLEVTRGPCKG' A
#
# COMPACT_ATOMS: atom_id res chain seq x y z
N PHE A 1 23.91 -17.49 18.68
CA PHE A 1 23.43 -17.43 17.28
C PHE A 1 21.91 -17.40 17.31
N VAL A 2 21.33 -16.28 16.87
CA VAL A 2 19.92 -16.15 16.44
C VAL A 2 18.92 -16.11 17.62
N LEU A 3 18.09 -15.09 17.86
CA LEU A 3 17.63 -14.01 16.98
C LEU A 3 17.30 -12.76 17.80
N LEU A 4 18.20 -11.77 17.79
CA LEU A 4 17.95 -10.39 18.22
C LEU A 4 16.97 -9.65 17.25
N GLN A 5 16.04 -10.36 16.60
CA GLN A 5 15.14 -9.80 15.58
C GLN A 5 13.64 -9.95 15.87
N PHE A 6 13.21 -10.65 16.92
CA PHE A 6 11.78 -10.92 17.10
C PHE A 6 10.95 -9.81 17.76
N LEU A 7 11.53 -8.71 18.26
CA LEU A 7 10.76 -7.57 18.81
C LEU A 7 10.85 -6.28 17.97
N ARG A 8 11.14 -6.41 16.67
CA ARG A 8 10.94 -5.32 15.69
C ARG A 8 10.02 -5.72 14.53
N VAL A 9 9.17 -6.73 14.72
CA VAL A 9 8.22 -7.23 13.71
C VAL A 9 6.80 -7.24 14.27
N ASP A 10 6.38 -6.20 14.99
CA ASP A 10 4.96 -6.10 15.39
C ASP A 10 4.36 -4.72 15.14
N GLN A 11 5.17 -3.70 14.80
CA GLN A 11 4.66 -2.33 14.60
C GLN A 11 4.40 -1.96 13.13
N ASP A 12 4.92 -2.71 12.15
CA ASP A 12 4.55 -2.52 10.72
C ASP A 12 3.27 -3.29 10.34
N LYS A 13 2.64 -3.98 11.31
CA LYS A 13 1.56 -4.95 11.09
C LYS A 13 0.21 -4.28 10.77
N GLU A 14 -0.02 -3.06 11.26
CA GLU A 14 -1.32 -2.39 11.16
C GLU A 14 -1.72 -2.05 9.70
N CYS A 15 -0.73 -1.83 8.83
CA CYS A 15 -0.96 -1.46 7.42
C CYS A 15 -0.35 -2.45 6.41
N ASN A 16 0.39 -3.47 6.85
CA ASN A 16 0.95 -4.51 5.98
C ASN A 16 -0.12 -5.52 5.58
N VAL A 17 -1.00 -5.11 4.69
CA VAL A 17 -1.97 -6.02 4.06
C VAL A 17 -1.28 -6.86 2.97
N GLU A 18 -1.51 -8.17 2.99
CA GLU A 18 -1.08 -9.06 1.92
C GLU A 18 -2.03 -8.90 0.72
N CYS A 19 -1.48 -8.50 -0.43
CA CYS A 19 -2.27 -8.23 -1.64
C CYS A 19 -2.18 -9.35 -2.69
N SER A 20 -1.56 -10.49 -2.34
CA SER A 20 -1.38 -11.68 -3.19
C SER A 20 -2.73 -12.29 -3.55
N GLY A 21 -3.29 -11.93 -4.71
CA GLY A 21 -4.61 -12.38 -5.16
C GLY A 21 -5.61 -11.26 -5.40
N THR A 22 -5.24 -10.00 -5.14
CA THR A 22 -6.09 -8.87 -5.49
C THR A 22 -6.05 -8.59 -7.00
N PRO A 23 -7.19 -8.20 -7.60
CA PRO A 23 -7.24 -7.90 -9.03
C PRO A 23 -6.32 -6.72 -9.36
N ARG A 24 -5.46 -6.92 -10.37
CA ARG A 24 -4.60 -5.86 -10.90
C ARG A 24 -5.45 -4.79 -11.57
N LYS A 25 -5.72 -3.73 -10.82
CA LYS A 25 -6.47 -2.58 -11.27
C LYS A 25 -5.61 -1.34 -11.01
N PRO A 26 -5.00 -0.76 -12.06
CA PRO A 26 -4.19 0.42 -11.90
C PRO A 26 -5.04 1.59 -11.41
N LEU A 27 -4.56 2.30 -10.40
CA LEU A 27 -5.22 3.45 -9.80
C LEU A 27 -4.21 4.59 -9.71
N CYS A 28 -4.61 5.78 -10.14
CA CYS A 28 -3.85 6.97 -9.84
C CYS A 28 -4.17 7.43 -8.42
N ALA A 29 -3.15 7.69 -7.62
CA ALA A 29 -3.31 8.41 -6.37
C ALA A 29 -3.17 9.92 -6.59
N SER A 30 -3.67 10.70 -5.66
CA SER A 30 -3.55 12.17 -5.66
C SER A 30 -2.11 12.66 -5.51
N ASP A 31 -1.21 11.80 -5.02
CA ASP A 31 0.24 12.02 -4.99
C ASP A 31 0.91 11.84 -6.36
N GLY A 32 0.14 11.53 -7.42
CA GLY A 32 0.66 11.26 -8.77
C GLY A 32 1.27 9.86 -8.94
N ARG A 33 1.24 9.03 -7.89
CA ARG A 33 1.69 7.63 -7.93
C ARG A 33 0.62 6.72 -8.52
N THR A 34 1.02 5.80 -9.39
CA THR A 34 0.13 4.76 -9.89
C THR A 34 0.29 3.48 -9.06
N PHE A 35 -0.80 3.01 -8.46
CA PHE A 35 -0.86 1.75 -7.72
C PHE A 35 -1.37 0.64 -8.62
N THR A 36 -0.73 -0.53 -8.60
CA THR A 36 -1.08 -1.65 -9.50
C THR A 36 -2.36 -2.38 -9.10
N SER A 37 -2.78 -2.21 -7.84
CA SER A 37 -3.98 -2.80 -7.25
C SER A 37 -4.59 -1.84 -6.23
N ARG A 38 -5.90 -1.97 -6.01
CA ARG A 38 -6.61 -1.28 -4.92
C ARG A 38 -6.07 -1.65 -3.54
N CYS A 39 -5.60 -2.88 -3.36
CA CYS A 39 -5.03 -3.30 -2.08
C CYS A 39 -3.71 -2.56 -1.78
N GLU A 40 -2.84 -2.39 -2.78
CA GLU A 40 -1.61 -1.61 -2.60
C GLU A 40 -1.91 -0.13 -2.30
N PHE A 41 -2.93 0.43 -2.96
CA PHE A 41 -3.39 1.78 -2.65
C PHE A 41 -3.89 1.87 -1.19
N LEU A 42 -4.68 0.91 -0.72
CA LEU A 42 -5.18 0.88 0.65
C LEU A 42 -4.05 0.72 1.68
N ARG A 43 -3.05 -0.10 1.37
CA ARG A 43 -1.82 -0.21 2.17
C ARG A 43 -1.12 1.13 2.32
N ALA A 44 -0.97 1.85 1.20
CA ALA A 44 -0.37 3.17 1.21
C ALA A 44 -1.27 4.19 1.92
N LYS A 45 -2.59 4.15 1.71
CA LYS A 45 -3.57 5.03 2.37
C LYS A 45 -3.65 4.81 3.89
N CYS A 46 -3.41 3.59 4.35
CA CYS A 46 -3.31 3.29 5.77
C CYS A 46 -2.08 3.98 6.40
N ARG A 47 -0.98 4.07 5.65
CA ARG A 47 0.24 4.79 6.07
C ARG A 47 0.12 6.31 5.87
N ASP A 48 -0.61 6.72 4.85
CA ASP A 48 -0.81 8.11 4.45
C ASP A 48 -2.30 8.39 4.23
N PRO A 49 -3.03 8.86 5.24
CA PRO A 49 -4.46 9.08 5.15
C PRO A 49 -4.84 10.23 4.18
N GLN A 50 -3.88 11.08 3.81
CA GLN A 50 -4.09 12.13 2.80
C GLN A 50 -4.07 11.58 1.38
N LEU A 51 -3.64 10.32 1.20
CA LEU A 51 -3.67 9.65 -0.08
C LEU A 51 -5.10 9.43 -0.55
N GLU A 52 -5.47 10.14 -1.61
CA GLU A 52 -6.77 10.00 -2.27
C GLU A 52 -6.63 9.26 -3.60
N VAL A 53 -7.71 8.58 -4.01
CA VAL A 53 -7.72 7.85 -5.29
C VAL A 53 -8.30 8.78 -6.34
N THR A 54 -7.49 9.10 -7.34
CA THR A 54 -7.94 9.84 -8.51
C THR A 54 -8.52 8.81 -9.49
N ARG A 55 -9.79 8.97 -9.87
CA ARG A 55 -10.45 8.08 -10.81
C ARG A 55 -9.80 8.22 -12.20
N GLY A 56 -9.00 7.23 -12.58
CA GLY A 56 -8.34 7.15 -13.89
C GLY A 56 -6.87 6.71 -13.76
N PRO A 57 -6.21 6.35 -14.88
CA PRO A 57 -4.76 6.19 -14.89
C PRO A 57 -4.08 7.55 -14.70
N CYS A 58 -2.91 7.59 -14.04
CA CYS A 58 -2.12 8.82 -14.03
C CYS A 58 -1.72 9.12 -15.47
N LYS A 59 -2.12 10.29 -15.98
CA LYS A 59 -1.60 10.81 -17.24
C LYS A 59 -0.20 11.34 -16.93
N GLY A 60 0.81 10.56 -17.28
CA GLY A 60 2.22 10.98 -17.23
C GLY A 60 2.48 12.19 -18.11
#